data_AF-A0A7W5BCJ2-F1
#
_entry.id   AF-A0A7W5BCJ2-F1
#
_cell.length_a   1.000
_cell.length_b   1.000
_cell.length_c   1.000
_cell.angle_alpha   90.00
_cell.angle_beta   90.00
_cell.angle_gamma   90.00
#
_symmetry.space_group_name_H-M   'P 1'
#
loop_
_entity.id
_entity.type
_entity.pdbx_description
1 polymer ?
#
loop_
_entity_poly.entity_id
_entity_poly.type
_entity_poly.pdbx_seq_one_letter_code
_entity_poly.pdbx_strand_id
1 'polypeptide(L)'
;MPSVFLALLLCWLSLAAHAAPTADKESYERRRWTLADGAPQQVTTLAQTDDGMLWFASPNGIYSFDGIRFRRATSIYGQRIPSVNISAMKVMPGGLALAYQFGGLSVFTRSGATHYVAGKDYPAGSTLSLAIDRQGVLHAATNSGLVRLRKGRWDRSARTSLCRAWPRISNSTATALYGPTSTTATTPCRSVQTIFAMSSI
;
A
#
# COMPACT_ATOMS: atom_id res chain seq x y z
N MET A 1 26.45 -57.57 27.01
CA MET A 1 26.35 -56.26 27.69
C MET A 1 26.76 -55.02 26.86
N PRO A 2 27.51 -55.07 25.73
CA PRO A 2 27.87 -53.86 24.99
C PRO A 2 26.73 -53.27 24.12
N SER A 3 25.74 -54.08 23.70
CA SER A 3 24.64 -53.60 22.84
C SER A 3 23.68 -52.61 23.51
N VAL A 4 23.51 -52.69 24.84
CA VAL A 4 22.65 -51.76 25.59
C VAL A 4 23.31 -50.39 25.72
N PHE A 5 24.62 -50.35 25.92
CA PHE A 5 25.40 -49.11 25.92
C PHE A 5 25.41 -48.42 24.56
N LEU A 6 25.54 -49.19 23.47
CA LEU A 6 25.47 -48.65 22.11
C LEU A 6 24.07 -48.07 21.79
N ALA A 7 23.00 -48.76 22.21
CA ALA A 7 21.63 -48.29 22.02
C ALA A 7 21.33 -47.01 22.83
N LEU A 8 21.82 -46.93 24.07
CA LEU A 8 21.68 -45.72 24.90
C LEU A 8 22.50 -44.55 24.36
N LEU A 9 23.71 -44.80 23.84
CA LEU A 9 24.54 -43.78 23.22
C LEU A 9 23.89 -43.23 21.93
N LEU A 10 23.34 -44.11 21.09
CA LEU A 10 22.60 -43.74 19.88
C LEU A 10 21.28 -43.01 20.20
N CYS A 11 20.60 -43.39 21.29
CA CYS A 11 19.41 -42.68 21.77
C CYS A 11 19.76 -41.28 22.28
N TRP A 12 20.87 -41.12 23.01
CA TRP A 12 21.40 -39.82 23.44
C TRP A 12 21.82 -38.93 22.26
N LEU A 13 22.51 -39.49 21.26
CA LEU A 13 22.91 -38.77 20.05
C LEU A 13 21.69 -38.30 19.22
N SER A 14 20.64 -39.12 19.16
CA SER A 14 19.38 -38.76 18.49
C SER A 14 18.63 -37.65 19.21
N LEU A 15 18.69 -37.62 20.55
CA LEU A 15 18.06 -36.58 21.37
C LEU A 15 18.79 -35.23 21.24
N ALA A 16 20.11 -35.24 21.08
CA ALA A 16 20.91 -34.04 20.84
C ALA A 16 20.67 -33.43 19.44
N ALA A 17 20.40 -34.26 18.43
CA ALA A 17 20.11 -33.79 17.07
C ALA A 17 18.73 -33.11 16.92
N HIS A 18 17.79 -33.38 17.83
CA HIS A 18 16.46 -32.74 17.84
C HIS A 18 16.44 -31.38 18.58
N ALA A 19 17.56 -30.97 19.16
CA ALA A 19 17.75 -29.66 19.78
C ALA A 19 18.51 -28.68 18.86
N ALA A 20 18.36 -28.82 17.55
CA ALA A 20 18.75 -27.74 16.64
C ALA A 20 17.88 -26.51 16.96
N PRO A 21 18.46 -25.33 17.22
CA PRO A 21 17.69 -24.12 17.46
C PRO A 21 16.75 -23.89 16.28
N THR A 22 15.45 -23.99 16.53
CA THR A 22 14.41 -23.64 15.58
C THR A 22 14.60 -22.19 15.19
N ALA A 23 14.82 -21.94 13.90
CA ALA A 23 14.62 -20.68 13.18
C ALA A 23 14.96 -19.40 13.97
N ASP A 24 16.08 -18.79 13.60
CA ASP A 24 16.49 -17.45 14.00
C ASP A 24 15.26 -16.53 14.13
N LYS A 25 14.95 -16.14 15.37
CA LYS A 25 13.94 -15.12 15.63
C LYS A 25 14.58 -13.84 15.15
N GLU A 26 14.34 -13.45 13.90
CA GLU A 26 14.79 -12.15 13.39
C GLU A 26 14.39 -11.06 14.38
N SER A 27 15.34 -10.65 15.22
CA SER A 27 15.13 -9.71 16.29
C SER A 27 15.27 -8.33 15.68
N TYR A 28 14.18 -7.82 15.12
CA TYR A 28 14.12 -6.46 14.62
C TYR A 28 14.31 -5.49 15.80
N GLU A 29 15.35 -4.67 15.73
CA GLU A 29 15.51 -3.56 16.66
C GLU A 29 14.37 -2.57 16.43
N ARG A 30 13.53 -2.36 17.46
CA ARG A 30 12.42 -1.42 17.40
C ARG A 30 12.83 -0.10 18.01
N ARG A 31 13.00 0.92 17.17
CA ARG A 31 13.16 2.30 17.62
C ARG A 31 11.81 3.03 17.64
N ARG A 32 11.57 3.79 18.71
CA ARG A 32 10.42 4.68 18.84
C ARG A 32 10.90 6.12 18.77
N TRP A 33 10.25 6.92 17.94
CA TRP A 33 10.42 8.38 17.92
C TRP A 33 9.19 9.05 18.52
N THR A 34 9.44 10.13 19.24
CA THR A 34 8.45 10.89 19.99
C THR A 34 8.47 12.37 19.57
N LEU A 35 7.57 13.17 20.14
CA LEU A 35 7.61 14.62 19.98
C LEU A 35 8.97 15.23 20.40
N ALA A 36 9.62 14.66 21.43
CA ALA A 36 10.93 15.12 21.89
C ALA A 36 12.01 14.92 20.81
N ASP A 37 11.84 13.94 19.92
CA ASP A 37 12.70 13.68 18.77
C ASP A 37 12.31 14.50 17.52
N GLY A 38 11.31 15.37 17.65
CA GLY A 38 10.73 16.15 16.56
C GLY A 38 9.73 15.40 15.67
N ALA A 39 9.36 14.16 16.03
CA ALA A 39 8.44 13.35 15.24
C ALA A 39 7.00 13.91 15.26
N PRO A 40 6.27 13.85 14.12
CA PRO A 40 4.88 14.28 14.07
C PRO A 40 3.98 13.42 14.95
N GLN A 41 2.93 14.03 15.48
CA GLN A 41 1.81 13.30 16.08
C GLN A 41 0.79 12.94 15.01
N GLN A 42 0.05 11.84 15.23
CA GLN A 42 -1.08 11.45 14.38
C GLN A 42 -0.73 11.42 12.88
N VAL A 43 0.28 10.61 12.51
CA VAL A 43 0.63 10.39 11.10
C VAL A 43 -0.59 9.81 10.37
N THR A 44 -1.05 10.51 9.34
CA THR A 44 -2.20 10.09 8.51
C THR A 44 -1.77 9.35 7.25
N THR A 45 -0.60 9.68 6.71
CA THR A 45 -0.02 9.01 5.55
C THR A 45 1.50 9.21 5.53
N LEU A 46 2.21 8.27 4.93
CA LEU A 46 3.66 8.30 4.76
C LEU A 46 4.06 7.84 3.36
N ALA A 47 5.22 8.28 2.91
CA ALA A 47 5.80 7.93 1.61
C ALA A 47 7.33 7.98 1.68
N GLN A 48 8.03 7.08 1.00
CA GLN A 48 9.49 7.13 0.86
C GLN A 48 9.87 7.47 -0.58
N THR A 49 10.56 8.58 -0.79
CA THR A 49 11.07 8.93 -2.13
C THR A 49 12.31 8.10 -2.48
N ASP A 50 12.66 8.08 -3.76
CA ASP A 50 13.79 7.32 -4.31
C ASP A 50 15.16 7.77 -3.78
N ASP A 51 15.23 8.98 -3.24
CA ASP A 51 16.39 9.51 -2.51
C ASP A 51 16.47 9.04 -1.04
N GLY A 52 15.58 8.16 -0.61
CA GLY A 52 15.55 7.58 0.73
C GLY A 52 14.82 8.43 1.77
N MET A 53 14.39 9.65 1.43
CA MET A 53 13.67 10.54 2.35
C MET A 53 12.28 9.99 2.67
N LEU A 54 11.96 9.88 3.95
CA LEU A 54 10.61 9.56 4.42
C LEU A 54 9.81 10.85 4.63
N TRP A 55 8.64 10.91 4.03
CA TRP A 55 7.67 11.98 4.15
C TRP A 55 6.50 11.51 4.99
N PHE A 56 6.02 12.36 5.88
CA PHE A 56 4.90 12.10 6.79
C PHE A 56 3.93 13.27 6.72
N ALA A 57 2.65 12.97 6.59
CA ALA A 57 1.60 13.95 6.79
C ALA A 57 0.98 13.76 8.18
N SER A 58 0.67 14.88 8.80
CA SER A 58 -0.07 14.98 10.05
C SER A 58 -1.02 16.17 9.98
N PRO A 59 -2.04 16.25 10.85
CA PRO A 59 -2.92 17.42 10.94
C PRO A 59 -2.16 18.74 11.13
N ASN A 60 -0.98 18.68 11.77
CA ASN A 60 -0.19 19.87 12.10
C ASN A 60 0.91 20.20 11.07
N GLY A 61 1.02 19.44 9.99
CA GLY A 61 2.02 19.68 8.95
C GLY A 61 2.56 18.44 8.28
N ILE A 62 3.48 18.69 7.35
CA ILE A 62 4.23 17.67 6.65
C ILE A 62 5.64 17.64 7.21
N TYR A 63 6.20 16.46 7.36
CA TYR A 63 7.50 16.23 7.98
C TYR A 63 8.33 15.35 7.05
N SER A 64 9.63 15.63 7.02
CA SER A 64 10.64 14.85 6.32
C SER A 64 11.56 14.19 7.35
N PHE A 65 12.05 13.00 7.05
CA PHE A 65 12.95 12.23 7.91
C PHE A 65 14.04 11.58 7.07
N ASP A 66 15.29 11.90 7.40
CA ASP A 66 16.50 11.46 6.70
C ASP A 66 17.11 10.17 7.28
N GLY A 67 16.41 9.50 8.20
CA GLY A 67 16.93 8.37 8.97
C GLY A 67 17.51 8.77 10.34
N ILE A 68 17.78 10.06 10.55
CA ILE A 68 18.40 10.58 11.77
C ILE A 68 17.44 11.51 12.50
N ARG A 69 16.80 12.46 11.80
CA ARG A 69 16.01 13.54 12.41
C ARG A 69 14.78 13.90 11.61
N PHE A 70 13.72 14.31 12.32
CA PHE A 70 12.52 14.86 11.71
C PHE A 70 12.67 16.36 11.47
N ARG A 71 12.17 16.83 10.33
CA ARG A 71 12.09 18.25 9.98
C ARG A 71 10.71 18.56 9.43
N ARG A 72 10.02 19.55 10.02
CA ARG A 72 8.79 20.08 9.45
C ARG A 72 9.11 20.72 8.10
N ALA A 73 8.41 20.28 7.06
CA ALA A 73 8.64 20.69 5.69
C ALA A 73 7.57 21.68 5.22
N THR A 74 8.03 22.76 4.59
CA THR A 74 7.19 23.74 3.88
C THR A 74 7.34 23.60 2.36
N SER A 75 8.28 22.78 1.90
CA SER A 75 8.61 22.54 0.50
C SER A 75 9.07 21.11 0.25
N ILE A 76 8.83 20.58 -0.95
CA ILE A 76 9.42 19.34 -1.48
C ILE A 76 10.27 19.72 -2.70
N TYR A 77 11.52 19.28 -2.75
CA TYR A 77 12.49 19.66 -3.80
C TYR A 77 12.61 21.18 -4.02
N GLY A 78 12.54 21.96 -2.94
CA GLY A 78 12.55 23.44 -2.98
C GLY A 78 11.24 24.09 -3.43
N GLN A 79 10.23 23.31 -3.83
CA GLN A 79 8.94 23.81 -4.29
C GLN A 79 7.95 23.88 -3.12
N ARG A 80 7.29 25.02 -2.94
CA ARG A 80 6.37 25.26 -1.83
C ARG A 80 5.22 24.27 -1.84
N ILE A 81 4.83 23.78 -0.67
CA ILE A 81 3.62 22.98 -0.49
C ILE A 81 2.42 23.92 -0.27
N PRO A 82 1.39 23.89 -1.14
CA PRO A 82 0.22 24.76 -1.03
C PRO A 82 -0.61 24.60 0.25
N SER A 83 -0.74 23.39 0.78
CA SER A 83 -1.60 23.07 1.92
C SER A 83 -1.01 21.92 2.75
N VAL A 84 -1.23 21.98 4.06
CA VAL A 84 -0.82 20.93 5.01
C VAL A 84 -1.88 19.85 5.21
N ASN A 85 -3.12 20.07 4.73
CA ASN A 85 -4.21 19.10 4.86
C ASN A 85 -4.08 18.03 3.77
N ILE A 86 -3.20 17.07 4.00
CA ILE A 86 -2.91 15.98 3.06
C ILE A 86 -3.83 14.78 3.34
N SER A 87 -4.53 14.33 2.30
CA SER A 87 -5.38 13.15 2.35
C SER A 87 -4.67 11.89 1.86
N ALA A 88 -3.74 12.01 0.92
CA ALA A 88 -2.93 10.90 0.43
C ALA A 88 -1.58 11.38 -0.13
N MET A 89 -0.58 10.51 -0.06
CA MET A 89 0.72 10.69 -0.71
C MET A 89 1.01 9.51 -1.64
N LYS A 90 1.64 9.77 -2.78
CA LYS A 90 2.07 8.72 -3.70
C LYS A 90 3.43 9.03 -4.30
N VAL A 91 4.38 8.15 -4.01
CA VAL A 91 5.70 8.16 -4.64
C VAL A 91 5.56 7.82 -6.12
N MET A 92 6.30 8.55 -6.94
CA MET A 92 6.46 8.29 -8.36
C MET A 92 7.96 8.31 -8.70
N PRO A 93 8.38 7.76 -9.85
CA PRO A 93 9.77 7.88 -10.29
C PRO A 93 10.23 9.35 -10.29
N GLY A 94 11.27 9.69 -9.51
CA GLY A 94 11.79 11.05 -9.39
C GLY A 94 10.86 12.07 -8.73
N GLY A 95 9.79 11.63 -8.05
CA GLY A 95 8.74 12.54 -7.60
C GLY A 95 7.82 12.05 -6.48
N LEU A 96 7.01 12.98 -5.99
CA LEU A 96 6.02 12.74 -4.94
C LEU A 96 4.73 13.50 -5.28
N ALA A 97 3.61 12.80 -5.34
CA ALA A 97 2.30 13.41 -5.46
C ALA A 97 1.65 13.56 -4.07
N LEU A 98 1.12 14.74 -3.79
CA LEU A 98 0.35 15.07 -2.59
C LEU A 98 -1.10 15.39 -2.96
N ALA A 99 -2.04 14.62 -2.45
CA ALA A 99 -3.46 14.92 -2.53
C ALA A 99 -3.89 15.79 -1.33
N TYR A 100 -4.70 16.81 -1.60
CA TYR A 100 -5.24 17.67 -0.54
C TYR A 100 -6.66 17.29 -0.19
N GLN A 101 -6.99 17.36 1.09
CA GLN A 101 -8.33 17.16 1.57
C GLN A 101 -9.31 18.20 0.99
N PHE A 102 -8.85 19.42 0.70
CA PHE A 102 -9.69 20.53 0.21
C PHE A 102 -9.07 21.33 -0.96
N GLY A 103 -8.40 20.69 -1.93
CA GLY A 103 -7.71 21.50 -2.95
C GLY A 103 -7.08 20.78 -4.14
N GLY A 104 -7.60 19.61 -4.54
CA GLY A 104 -7.02 18.84 -5.65
C GLY A 104 -5.76 18.10 -5.24
N LEU A 105 -4.67 18.27 -5.99
CA LEU A 105 -3.38 17.63 -5.69
C LEU A 105 -2.19 18.40 -6.29
N SER A 106 -0.98 18.09 -5.85
CA SER A 106 0.26 18.58 -6.46
C SER A 106 1.22 17.45 -6.73
N VAL A 107 1.96 17.54 -7.84
CA VAL A 107 3.02 16.61 -8.21
C VAL A 107 4.34 17.36 -8.11
N PHE A 108 5.23 16.88 -7.25
CA PHE A 108 6.55 17.43 -7.01
C PHE A 108 7.61 16.57 -7.68
N THR A 109 8.52 17.22 -8.40
CA THR A 109 9.70 16.62 -9.03
C THR A 109 10.91 17.50 -8.76
N ARG A 110 12.12 16.99 -9.00
CA ARG A 110 13.34 17.81 -8.87
C ARG A 110 13.38 18.99 -9.84
N SER A 111 12.69 18.89 -10.98
CA SER A 111 12.58 19.96 -11.98
C SER A 111 11.53 21.01 -11.65
N GLY A 112 10.64 20.76 -10.70
CA GLY A 112 9.55 21.69 -10.37
C GLY A 112 8.30 20.99 -9.82
N ALA A 113 7.26 21.79 -9.58
CA ALA A 113 5.97 21.32 -9.09
C ALA A 113 4.82 21.71 -10.03
N THR A 114 3.89 20.79 -10.22
CA THR A 114 2.62 21.05 -10.91
C THR A 114 1.49 20.98 -9.90
N HIS A 115 0.71 22.05 -9.80
CA HIS A 115 -0.43 22.14 -8.88
C HIS A 115 -1.74 22.03 -9.66
N TYR A 116 -2.56 21.05 -9.31
CA TYR A 116 -3.89 20.84 -9.88
C TYR A 116 -4.94 21.29 -8.88
N VAL A 117 -5.69 22.33 -9.24
CA VAL A 117 -6.70 22.99 -8.44
C VAL A 117 -8.08 22.39 -8.72
N ALA A 118 -8.70 21.86 -7.67
CA ALA A 118 -10.05 21.32 -7.73
C ALA A 118 -11.05 22.33 -8.32
N GLY A 119 -11.82 21.91 -9.33
CA GLY A 119 -12.79 22.72 -10.04
C GLY A 119 -12.24 23.56 -11.20
N LYS A 120 -10.91 23.68 -11.36
CA LYS A 120 -10.28 24.41 -12.47
C LYS A 120 -9.69 23.46 -13.50
N ASP A 121 -8.68 22.70 -13.11
CA ASP A 121 -7.93 21.75 -13.95
C ASP A 121 -7.92 20.33 -13.35
N TYR A 122 -8.70 20.13 -12.29
CA TYR A 122 -8.91 18.88 -11.56
C TYR A 122 -10.39 18.76 -11.16
N PRO A 123 -10.95 17.54 -10.97
CA PRO A 123 -12.31 17.39 -10.47
C PRO A 123 -12.57 18.18 -9.19
N ALA A 124 -13.76 18.76 -9.08
CA ALA A 124 -14.17 19.43 -7.85
C ALA A 124 -14.26 18.42 -6.70
N GLY A 125 -13.91 18.89 -5.50
CA GLY A 125 -13.98 18.12 -4.25
C GLY A 125 -12.64 17.57 -3.76
N SER A 126 -12.73 16.58 -2.87
CA SER A 126 -11.59 16.00 -2.16
C SER A 126 -11.00 14.82 -2.93
N THR A 127 -9.67 14.77 -3.00
CA THR A 127 -8.96 13.57 -3.43
C THR A 127 -8.78 12.67 -2.22
N LEU A 128 -9.21 11.41 -2.30
CA LEU A 128 -9.19 10.47 -1.19
C LEU A 128 -7.99 9.51 -1.25
N SER A 129 -7.56 9.16 -2.46
CA SER A 129 -6.44 8.23 -2.65
C SER A 129 -5.78 8.44 -4.01
N LEU A 130 -4.49 8.07 -4.09
CA LEU A 130 -3.65 8.14 -5.27
C LEU A 130 -3.04 6.76 -5.55
N ALA A 131 -3.03 6.37 -6.82
CA ALA A 131 -2.43 5.12 -7.26
C ALA A 131 -1.71 5.31 -8.59
N ILE A 132 -0.67 4.52 -8.85
CA ILE A 132 0.01 4.48 -10.14
C ILE A 132 -0.23 3.09 -10.72
N ASP A 133 -0.70 3.02 -11.95
CA ASP A 133 -0.91 1.74 -12.63
C ASP A 133 0.39 1.18 -13.22
N ARG A 134 0.33 -0.01 -13.83
CA ARG A 134 1.50 -0.67 -14.45
C ARG A 134 2.08 0.12 -15.62
N GLN A 135 1.32 1.04 -16.20
CA GLN A 135 1.73 1.90 -17.30
C GLN A 135 2.33 3.22 -16.79
N GLY A 136 2.47 3.40 -15.47
CA GLY A 136 2.99 4.62 -14.86
C GLY A 136 1.99 5.77 -14.81
N VAL A 137 0.71 5.52 -15.10
CA VAL A 137 -0.33 6.56 -15.09
C VAL A 137 -0.79 6.79 -13.66
N LEU A 138 -0.79 8.05 -13.22
CA LEU A 138 -1.33 8.44 -11.94
C LEU A 138 -2.87 8.49 -12.00
N HIS A 139 -3.51 7.76 -11.10
CA HIS A 139 -4.95 7.74 -10.86
C HIS A 139 -5.26 8.38 -9.53
N ALA A 140 -6.41 9.04 -9.46
CA ALA A 140 -6.90 9.66 -8.24
C ALA A 140 -8.37 9.28 -8.01
N ALA A 141 -8.65 8.73 -6.84
CA ALA A 141 -10.00 8.50 -6.36
C ALA A 141 -10.49 9.79 -5.69
N THR A 142 -11.54 10.40 -6.23
CA THR A 142 -12.15 11.61 -5.68
C THR A 142 -13.59 11.33 -5.25
N ASN A 143 -14.18 12.25 -4.49
CA ASN A 143 -15.61 12.20 -4.17
C ASN A 143 -16.53 12.34 -5.40
N SER A 144 -16.02 12.85 -6.53
CA SER A 144 -16.76 13.00 -7.80
C SER A 144 -16.44 11.89 -8.82
N GLY A 145 -15.58 10.93 -8.46
CA GLY A 145 -15.28 9.74 -9.24
C GLY A 145 -13.78 9.43 -9.37
N LEU A 146 -13.47 8.42 -10.17
CA LEU A 146 -12.09 8.02 -10.49
C LEU A 146 -11.61 8.79 -11.71
N VAL A 147 -10.46 9.44 -11.59
CA VAL A 147 -9.80 10.14 -12.69
C VAL A 147 -8.36 9.67 -12.88
N ARG A 148 -7.82 9.88 -14.08
CA ARG A 148 -6.46 9.50 -14.44
C ARG A 148 -5.76 10.64 -15.19
N LEU A 149 -4.47 10.81 -14.92
CA LEU A 149 -3.64 11.83 -15.55
C LEU A 149 -3.09 11.35 -16.90
N ARG A 150 -3.52 11.95 -18.00
CA ARG A 150 -3.03 11.65 -19.35
C ARG A 150 -2.66 12.93 -20.08
N LYS A 151 -1.43 12.98 -20.61
CA LYS A 151 -0.90 14.13 -21.37
C LYS A 151 -1.12 15.47 -20.62
N GLY A 152 -0.91 15.48 -19.30
CA GLY A 152 -1.09 16.66 -18.45
C GLY A 152 -2.55 17.01 -18.08
N ARG A 153 -3.54 16.19 -18.47
CA ARG A 153 -4.96 16.43 -18.17
C ARG A 153 -5.59 15.29 -17.38
N TRP A 154 -6.58 15.62 -16.55
CA TRP A 154 -7.33 14.67 -15.76
C TRP A 154 -8.60 14.23 -16.48
N ASP A 155 -8.60 12.99 -16.96
CA ASP A 155 -9.76 12.39 -17.62
C ASP A 155 -10.50 11.48 -16.65
N ARG A 156 -11.84 11.46 -16.72
CA ARG A 156 -12.61 10.41 -16.04
C ARG A 156 -12.19 9.05 -16.55
N SER A 157 -11.79 8.17 -15.62
CA SER A 157 -11.58 6.78 -15.94
C SER A 157 -12.94 6.22 -16.36
N ALA A 158 -13.01 5.63 -17.56
CA ALA A 158 -14.20 4.90 -17.99
C ALA A 158 -14.57 3.92 -16.87
N ARG A 159 -15.85 3.80 -16.53
CA ARG A 159 -16.30 2.71 -15.67
C ARG A 159 -15.86 1.44 -16.36
N THR A 160 -14.81 0.80 -15.87
CA THR A 160 -14.62 -0.61 -16.16
C THR A 160 -15.91 -1.23 -15.68
N SER A 161 -16.76 -1.68 -16.60
CA SER A 161 -17.92 -2.47 -16.26
C SER A 161 -17.38 -3.63 -15.46
N LEU A 162 -17.52 -3.59 -14.14
CA LEU A 162 -17.44 -4.78 -13.31
C LEU A 162 -18.34 -5.78 -14.01
N CYS A 163 -17.78 -6.91 -14.46
CA CYS A 163 -18.54 -7.95 -15.14
C CYS A 163 -19.88 -8.13 -14.43
N ARG A 164 -20.97 -7.75 -15.10
CA ARG A 164 -22.33 -8.03 -14.65
C ARG A 164 -22.53 -9.53 -14.80
N ALA A 165 -22.26 -10.29 -13.74
CA ALA A 165 -22.75 -11.65 -13.58
C ALA A 165 -22.59 -12.08 -12.12
N TRP A 166 -23.53 -11.68 -11.28
CA TRP A 166 -23.97 -12.56 -10.20
C TRP A 166 -25.42 -12.93 -10.56
N PRO A 167 -25.71 -14.19 -10.93
CA PRO A 167 -27.07 -14.66 -10.91
C PRO A 167 -27.55 -14.60 -9.46
N ARG A 168 -28.66 -13.93 -9.24
CA ARG A 168 -29.33 -13.88 -7.95
C ARG A 168 -29.84 -15.31 -7.66
N ILE A 169 -29.15 -16.08 -6.82
CA ILE A 169 -29.65 -17.39 -6.37
C ILE A 169 -30.83 -17.10 -5.43
N SER A 170 -32.05 -17.29 -5.92
CA SER A 170 -33.23 -17.39 -5.06
C SER A 170 -33.22 -18.76 -4.40
N ASN A 171 -33.36 -18.80 -3.08
CA ASN A 171 -33.51 -20.05 -2.33
C ASN A 171 -34.76 -20.79 -2.79
N SER A 172 -34.58 -21.97 -3.37
CA SER A 172 -35.64 -22.97 -3.51
C SER A 172 -35.02 -24.34 -3.37
N THR A 173 -35.24 -24.93 -2.19
CA THR A 173 -35.23 -26.38 -1.88
C THR A 173 -34.08 -27.23 -2.41
N ALA A 174 -33.16 -27.58 -1.51
CA ALA A 174 -32.22 -28.68 -1.69
C ALA A 174 -32.95 -30.02 -1.64
N THR A 175 -32.81 -30.83 -2.70
CA THR A 175 -33.05 -32.28 -2.65
C THR A 175 -31.84 -32.93 -3.30
N ALA A 176 -31.13 -33.74 -2.51
CA ALA A 176 -29.93 -34.45 -2.91
C ALA A 176 -30.29 -35.68 -3.75
N LEU A 177 -29.62 -35.86 -4.89
CA LEU A 177 -29.46 -37.17 -5.53
C LEU A 177 -28.02 -37.31 -6.03
N TYR A 178 -27.40 -38.41 -5.59
CA TYR A 178 -26.07 -38.87 -5.95
C TYR A 178 -26.09 -39.53 -7.35
N GLY A 179 -25.08 -39.27 -8.17
CA GLY A 179 -24.80 -40.00 -9.41
C GLY A 179 -23.49 -39.52 -10.06
N PRO A 180 -22.56 -40.41 -10.45
CA PRO A 180 -21.30 -39.99 -11.08
C PRO A 180 -21.39 -40.11 -12.61
N THR A 181 -20.94 -39.09 -13.34
CA THR A 181 -19.99 -39.16 -14.48
C THR A 181 -19.94 -37.85 -15.27
N SER A 182 -18.70 -37.39 -15.53
CA SER A 182 -18.20 -36.53 -16.62
C SER A 182 -19.12 -35.49 -17.27
N THR A 183 -18.66 -34.23 -17.34
CA THR A 183 -18.31 -33.51 -18.60
C THR A 183 -17.94 -32.05 -18.29
N THR A 184 -16.74 -31.65 -18.74
CA THR A 184 -16.28 -30.28 -19.09
C THR A 184 -16.67 -29.13 -18.15
N ALA A 185 -15.84 -28.87 -17.14
CA ALA A 185 -15.91 -27.62 -16.38
C ALA A 185 -15.17 -26.50 -17.13
N THR A 186 -15.94 -25.64 -17.79
CA THR A 186 -15.56 -24.27 -18.14
C THR A 186 -14.98 -23.61 -16.89
N THR A 187 -13.71 -23.20 -16.92
CA THR A 187 -13.03 -22.52 -15.81
C THR A 187 -13.85 -21.30 -15.35
N PRO A 188 -14.46 -21.30 -14.16
CA PRO A 188 -15.05 -20.09 -13.61
C PRO A 188 -13.92 -19.22 -13.08
N CYS A 189 -14.00 -17.92 -13.34
CA CYS A 189 -13.08 -16.90 -12.84
C CYS A 189 -12.88 -17.08 -11.33
N ARG A 190 -11.69 -17.53 -10.92
CA ARG A 190 -11.32 -17.62 -9.50
C ARG A 190 -11.40 -16.21 -8.91
N SER A 191 -12.22 -16.11 -7.86
CA SER A 191 -12.29 -15.02 -6.91
C SER A 191 -10.94 -14.34 -6.68
N VAL A 192 -10.83 -13.05 -7.03
CA VAL A 192 -9.84 -12.17 -6.40
C VAL A 192 -10.47 -11.63 -5.12
N GLN A 193 -10.57 -12.50 -4.12
CA GLN A 193 -10.63 -12.08 -2.73
C GLN A 193 -9.18 -12.03 -2.24
N THR A 194 -8.73 -10.82 -1.90
CA THR A 194 -7.60 -10.57 -0.99
C THR A 194 -6.23 -11.10 -1.43
N ILE A 195 -5.45 -10.22 -2.09
CA ILE A 195 -4.00 -10.13 -1.85
C ILE A 195 -3.65 -8.64 -1.74
N PHE A 196 -3.88 -8.07 -0.56
CA PHE A 196 -3.04 -7.02 -0.01
C PHE A 196 -2.37 -7.65 1.22
N ALA A 197 -1.29 -8.40 1.00
CA ALA A 197 -0.40 -8.87 2.05
C ALA A 197 1.00 -9.09 1.46
N MET A 198 1.97 -8.36 2.05
CA MET A 198 3.40 -8.64 2.18
C MET A 198 4.23 -9.05 0.95
N SER A 199 5.17 -8.17 0.61
CA SER A 199 6.63 -8.43 0.46
C SER A 199 7.26 -7.03 0.41
N SER A 200 7.92 -6.48 1.43
CA SER A 200 9.16 -6.95 2.07
C SER A 200 10.13 -7.51 1.04
N ILE A 201 10.98 -6.61 0.53
CA ILE A 201 12.41 -6.82 0.38
C ILE A 201 13.06 -5.74 1.24
#